data_AF-A0A3N2DDF2-F1
#
_entry.id   AF-A0A3N2DDF2-F1
#
_cell.length_a   1.000
_cell.length_b   1.000
_cell.length_c   1.000
_cell.angle_alpha   90.00
_cell.angle_beta   90.00
_cell.angle_gamma   90.00
#
_symmetry.space_group_name_H-M   'P 1'
#
loop_
_entity.id
_entity.type
_entity.pdbx_description
1 polymer ?
#
loop_
_entity_poly.entity_id
_entity_poly.type
_entity_poly.pdbx_seq_one_letter_code
_entity_poly.pdbx_strand_id
1 'polypeptide(L)'
;MSYARFGPSSDVYVYGDIAGYVACCGCILSDQWDFHSAAEIVAHLREHVAAGHNVPENLLDESLYPDEDFVAECSIHLCRRDKGHGGEHTPIAGWPDADRHEAIRTKQLGGA
;
A
#
# COMPACT_ATOMS: atom_id res chain seq x y z
N MET A 1 6.72 1.41 -6.26
CA MET A 1 8.12 0.96 -6.51
C MET A 1 8.16 -0.58 -6.53
N SER A 2 9.08 -1.28 -7.22
CA SER A 2 9.18 -2.76 -7.12
C SER A 2 10.32 -3.21 -6.20
N TYR A 3 10.03 -4.07 -5.22
CA TYR A 3 10.97 -4.61 -4.24
C TYR A 3 11.63 -5.92 -4.70
N ALA A 4 10.87 -6.77 -5.36
CA ALA A 4 11.35 -7.99 -5.99
C ALA A 4 10.51 -8.31 -7.23
N ARG A 5 10.98 -9.21 -8.09
CA ARG A 5 10.25 -9.70 -9.26
C ARG A 5 10.49 -11.20 -9.39
N PHE A 6 9.55 -11.92 -10.00
CA PHE A 6 9.75 -13.32 -10.34
C PHE A 6 11.03 -13.51 -11.17
N GLY A 7 11.87 -14.46 -10.77
CA GLY A 7 13.11 -14.75 -11.46
C GLY A 7 13.95 -15.82 -10.76
N PRO A 8 15.18 -16.07 -11.23
CA PRO A 8 16.04 -17.14 -10.70
C PRO A 8 16.35 -17.04 -9.20
N SER A 9 16.25 -15.84 -8.64
CA SER A 9 16.56 -15.53 -7.25
C SER A 9 15.34 -15.12 -6.42
N SER A 10 14.12 -15.23 -6.96
CA SER A 10 12.90 -14.84 -6.26
C SER A 10 11.67 -15.52 -6.86
N ASP A 11 10.96 -16.26 -6.01
CA ASP A 11 9.67 -16.89 -6.33
C ASP A 11 8.48 -15.97 -6.02
N VAL A 12 8.74 -14.72 -5.64
CA VAL A 12 7.71 -13.72 -5.35
C VAL A 12 7.89 -12.46 -6.22
N TYR A 13 6.77 -11.77 -6.46
CA TYR A 13 6.76 -10.44 -7.06
C TYR A 13 6.11 -9.45 -6.09
N VAL A 14 6.92 -8.57 -5.50
CA VAL A 14 6.49 -7.59 -4.50
C VAL A 14 6.70 -6.16 -5.00
N TYR A 15 5.67 -5.32 -4.92
CA TYR A 15 5.75 -3.91 -5.30
C TYR A 15 4.79 -3.03 -4.48
N GLY A 16 5.17 -1.78 -4.23
CA GLY A 16 4.28 -0.74 -3.71
C GLY A 16 3.40 -0.16 -4.81
N ASP A 17 2.09 -0.09 -4.53
CA ASP A 17 1.02 0.40 -5.41
C ASP A 17 0.61 1.84 -5.04
N ILE A 18 0.20 2.62 -6.04
CA ILE A 18 -0.23 4.02 -5.86
C ILE A 18 -1.49 4.16 -5.00
N ALA A 19 -2.26 3.08 -4.86
CA ALA A 19 -3.44 3.03 -4.00
C ALA A 19 -3.09 2.86 -2.49
N GLY A 20 -1.81 2.88 -2.12
CA GLY A 20 -1.37 2.88 -0.72
C GLY A 20 -1.35 1.51 -0.08
N TYR A 21 -0.83 0.53 -0.80
CA TYR A 21 -0.54 -0.81 -0.28
C TYR A 21 0.68 -1.41 -0.96
N VAL A 22 1.28 -2.41 -0.32
CA VAL A 22 2.29 -3.27 -0.93
C VAL A 22 1.61 -4.54 -1.40
N ALA A 23 1.85 -4.93 -2.65
CA ALA A 23 1.24 -6.07 -3.28
C ALA A 23 2.20 -7.26 -3.37
N CYS A 24 1.75 -8.47 -3.06
CA CYS A 24 2.38 -9.73 -3.46
C CYS A 24 1.66 -10.29 -4.70
N CYS A 25 2.08 -9.84 -5.87
CA CYS A 25 1.39 -10.10 -7.13
C CYS A 25 1.53 -11.56 -7.56
N GLY A 26 0.42 -12.21 -7.89
CA GLY A 26 0.40 -13.61 -8.30
C GLY A 26 0.72 -14.58 -7.16
N CYS A 27 0.36 -14.22 -5.92
CA CYS A 27 0.51 -15.11 -4.78
C CYS A 27 -0.26 -16.44 -5.02
N ILE A 28 0.39 -17.55 -4.70
CA ILE A 28 -0.18 -18.90 -4.80
C ILE A 28 -0.63 -19.48 -3.46
N LEU A 29 -0.30 -18.80 -2.35
CA LEU A 29 -0.63 -19.24 -0.99
C LEU A 29 -1.96 -18.69 -0.49
N SER A 30 -2.44 -17.58 -1.06
CA SER A 30 -3.66 -16.88 -0.64
C SER A 30 -4.29 -16.09 -1.79
N ASP A 31 -5.58 -15.80 -1.67
CA ASP A 31 -6.32 -14.88 -2.53
C ASP A 31 -6.14 -13.40 -2.12
N GLN A 32 -5.52 -13.14 -0.96
CA GLN A 32 -5.17 -11.78 -0.51
C GLN A 32 -3.80 -11.38 -1.05
N TRP A 33 -3.75 -10.34 -1.86
CA TRP A 33 -2.52 -9.85 -2.49
C TRP A 33 -2.11 -8.46 -2.03
N ASP A 34 -3.01 -7.73 -1.38
CA ASP A 34 -2.86 -6.36 -0.89
C ASP A 34 -2.60 -6.34 0.63
N PHE A 35 -1.54 -5.61 1.02
CA PHE A 35 -1.08 -5.49 2.41
C PHE A 35 -0.87 -4.02 2.76
N HIS A 36 -1.45 -3.57 3.88
CA HIS A 36 -1.54 -2.16 4.25
C HIS A 36 -0.55 -1.76 5.35
N SER A 37 0.37 -2.65 5.71
CA SER A 37 1.48 -2.33 6.59
C SER A 37 2.71 -3.20 6.30
N ALA A 38 3.88 -2.70 6.70
CA ALA A 38 5.15 -3.44 6.60
C ALA A 38 5.08 -4.78 7.34
N ALA A 39 4.49 -4.79 8.54
CA ALA A 39 4.32 -5.99 9.34
C ALA A 39 3.46 -7.05 8.63
N GLU A 40 2.36 -6.65 7.97
CA GLU A 40 1.49 -7.57 7.24
C GLU A 40 2.18 -8.21 6.04
N ILE A 41 2.88 -7.43 5.20
CA ILE A 41 3.59 -7.99 4.05
C ILE A 41 4.75 -8.88 4.50
N VAL A 42 5.51 -8.49 5.53
CA VAL A 42 6.61 -9.33 6.06
C VAL A 42 6.07 -10.62 6.67
N ALA A 43 4.94 -10.57 7.39
CA ALA A 43 4.30 -11.77 7.92
C ALA A 43 3.90 -12.73 6.78
N HIS A 44 3.28 -12.20 5.72
CA HIS A 44 2.92 -12.99 4.55
C HIS A 44 4.14 -13.59 3.82
N LEU A 45 5.22 -12.82 3.65
CA LEU A 45 6.44 -13.32 3.02
C LEU A 45 7.11 -14.44 3.85
N ARG A 46 6.96 -14.43 5.18
CA ARG A 46 7.40 -15.56 6.01
C ARG A 46 6.58 -16.83 5.76
N GLU A 47 5.32 -16.73 5.33
CA GLU A 47 4.54 -17.88 4.89
C GLU A 47 5.11 -18.48 3.60
N HIS A 48 5.55 -17.62 2.66
CA HIS A 48 6.28 -18.08 1.47
C HIS A 48 7.57 -18.82 1.84
N VAL A 49 8.37 -18.28 2.76
CA VAL A 49 9.58 -18.95 3.26
C VAL A 49 9.24 -20.28 3.93
N ALA A 50 8.21 -20.31 4.77
CA ALA A 50 7.76 -21.53 5.45
C ALA A 50 7.25 -22.60 4.46
N ALA A 51 6.67 -22.18 3.34
CA ALA A 51 6.26 -23.05 2.24
C ALA A 51 7.44 -23.53 1.36
N GLY A 52 8.66 -23.03 1.59
CA GLY A 52 9.87 -23.40 0.86
C GLY A 52 10.12 -22.60 -0.42
N HIS A 53 9.42 -21.48 -0.61
CA HIS A 53 9.66 -20.56 -1.73
C HIS A 53 10.94 -19.74 -1.49
N ASN A 54 11.65 -19.43 -2.58
CA ASN A 54 12.82 -18.57 -2.57
C ASN A 54 12.41 -17.10 -2.43
N VAL A 55 12.43 -16.57 -1.21
CA VAL A 55 12.18 -15.16 -0.92
C VAL A 55 13.50 -14.47 -0.58
N PRO A 56 13.91 -13.41 -1.29
CA PRO A 56 15.09 -12.62 -0.92
C PRO A 56 15.04 -12.14 0.53
N GLU A 57 16.09 -12.38 1.30
CA GLU A 57 16.12 -12.11 2.75
C GLU A 57 15.84 -10.65 3.11
N ASN A 58 16.25 -9.71 2.25
CA ASN A 58 16.02 -8.29 2.47
C ASN A 58 14.52 -7.92 2.48
N LEU A 59 13.66 -8.71 1.83
CA LEU A 59 12.20 -8.50 1.87
C LEU A 59 11.57 -8.84 3.22
N LEU A 60 12.30 -9.50 4.12
CA LEU A 60 11.81 -9.84 5.45
C LEU A 60 12.11 -8.75 6.49
N ASP A 61 12.78 -7.67 6.07
CA ASP A 61 13.05 -6.49 6.87
C ASP A 61 11.92 -5.47 6.68
N GLU A 62 11.17 -5.19 7.76
CA GLU A 62 10.08 -4.20 7.72
C GLU A 62 10.57 -2.80 7.33
N SER A 63 11.84 -2.45 7.61
CA SER A 63 12.40 -1.15 7.26
C SER A 63 12.60 -0.92 5.76
N LEU A 64 12.51 -2.00 4.96
CA LEU A 64 12.49 -1.89 3.50
C LEU A 64 11.23 -1.21 2.98
N TYR A 65 10.13 -1.26 3.74
CA TYR A 65 8.82 -0.74 3.32
C TYR A 65 8.56 0.61 3.99
N PRO A 66 8.83 1.73 3.32
CA PRO A 66 8.62 3.05 3.89
C PRO A 66 7.13 3.33 4.06
N ASP A 67 6.79 4.15 5.05
CA ASP A 67 5.40 4.52 5.37
C ASP A 67 4.61 5.09 4.18
N GLU A 68 5.31 5.71 3.22
CA GLU A 68 4.72 6.30 2.01
C GLU A 68 4.07 5.27 1.08
N ASP A 69 4.53 4.01 1.07
CA ASP A 69 3.92 2.96 0.26
C ASP A 69 2.53 2.54 0.77
N PHE A 70 2.22 2.89 2.02
CA PHE A 70 0.93 2.61 2.66
C PHE A 70 0.03 3.85 2.69
N VAL A 71 0.40 4.91 1.97
CA VAL A 71 -0.37 6.15 1.82
C VAL A 71 -0.91 6.19 0.40
N ALA A 72 -2.23 6.23 0.25
CA ALA A 72 -2.84 6.31 -1.06
C ALA A 72 -2.59 7.70 -1.68
N GLU A 73 -2.00 7.72 -2.87
CA GLU A 73 -1.96 8.92 -3.70
C GLU A 73 -3.32 9.11 -4.38
N CYS A 74 -4.30 9.68 -3.66
CA CYS A 74 -5.43 10.25 -4.36
C CYS A 74 -4.92 11.52 -5.05
N SER A 75 -5.08 11.60 -6.38
CA SER A 75 -4.70 12.75 -7.22
C SER A 75 -5.31 14.09 -6.79
N ILE A 76 -6.20 14.07 -5.80
CA ILE A 76 -6.80 15.24 -5.16
C ILE A 76 -6.29 15.44 -3.72
N HIS A 77 -6.05 14.40 -2.91
CA HIS A 77 -5.61 14.48 -1.50
C HIS A 77 -4.61 13.37 -1.13
N LEU A 78 -3.46 13.69 -0.52
CA LEU A 78 -2.58 12.68 0.10
C LEU A 78 -3.32 12.07 1.32
N CYS A 79 -3.88 10.86 1.18
CA CYS A 79 -4.80 10.25 2.13
C CYS A 79 -4.10 9.29 3.11
N ARG A 80 -4.41 9.40 4.42
CA ARG A 80 -3.77 8.65 5.52
C ARG A 80 -3.97 7.11 5.46
N ARG A 81 -2.83 6.41 5.43
CA ARG A 81 -2.29 5.26 6.19
C ARG A 81 -3.17 4.06 6.63
N ASP A 82 -4.50 4.09 6.70
CA ASP A 82 -5.20 3.05 7.48
C ASP A 82 -6.47 2.43 6.86
N LYS A 83 -7.01 2.91 5.71
CA LYS A 83 -8.33 2.42 5.23
C LYS A 83 -8.58 2.27 3.72
N GLY A 84 -7.57 2.45 2.86
CA GLY A 84 -7.81 2.50 1.41
C GLY A 84 -8.91 3.52 1.04
N HIS A 85 -9.52 3.37 -0.15
CA HIS A 85 -10.53 4.30 -0.71
C HIS A 85 -11.89 4.35 0.02
N GLY A 86 -12.08 3.60 1.11
CA GLY A 86 -13.34 3.53 1.87
C GLY A 86 -13.38 4.35 3.16
N GLY A 87 -12.29 5.05 3.50
CA GLY A 87 -12.13 5.79 4.76
C GLY A 87 -12.52 7.28 4.69
N GLU A 88 -12.67 7.91 5.87
CA GLU A 88 -12.93 9.35 5.98
C GLU A 88 -11.66 10.13 5.60
N HIS A 89 -11.70 10.81 4.45
CA HIS A 89 -10.57 11.57 3.92
C HIS A 89 -10.29 12.82 4.76
N THR A 90 -9.22 12.79 5.57
CA THR A 90 -8.77 13.98 6.31
C THR A 90 -7.44 14.47 5.73
N PRO A 91 -7.38 15.70 5.18
CA PRO A 91 -6.12 16.29 4.72
C PRO A 91 -5.07 16.41 5.84
N ILE A 92 -3.80 16.35 5.47
CA ILE A 92 -2.69 16.66 6.39
C ILE A 92 -2.82 18.13 6.82
N ALA A 93 -2.76 18.39 8.14
CA ALA A 93 -2.81 19.74 8.67
C ALA A 93 -1.61 20.57 8.19
N GLY A 94 -1.86 21.76 7.64
CA GLY A 94 -0.83 22.69 7.15
C GLY A 94 -0.55 22.66 5.65
N TRP A 95 -1.33 21.90 4.86
CA TRP A 95 -1.23 21.93 3.41
C TRP A 95 -1.85 23.23 2.84
N PRO A 96 -1.19 23.92 1.90
CA PRO A 96 -1.54 25.28 1.47
C PRO A 96 -2.88 25.41 0.72
N ASP A 97 -3.60 24.30 0.49
CA ASP A 97 -4.85 24.26 -0.27
C ASP A 97 -6.04 23.73 0.57
N ALA A 98 -5.99 23.87 1.90
CA ALA A 98 -7.05 23.43 2.82
C ALA A 98 -8.44 23.99 2.46
N ASP A 99 -8.51 25.23 1.96
CA ASP A 99 -9.76 25.88 1.53
C ASP A 99 -10.33 25.26 0.24
N ARG A 100 -9.45 24.78 -0.66
CA ARG A 100 -9.85 24.04 -1.87
C ARG A 100 -10.48 22.70 -1.51
N HIS A 101 -10.08 22.10 -0.39
CA HIS A 101 -10.58 20.80 0.06
C HIS A 101 -12.01 20.92 0.62
N GLU A 102 -12.34 22.02 1.32
CA GLU A 102 -13.71 22.30 1.77
C GLU A 102 -14.69 22.49 0.60
N ALA A 103 -14.24 23.15 -0.47
CA ALA A 103 -15.03 23.36 -1.69
C ALA A 103 -15.34 22.06 -2.46
N ILE A 104 -14.46 21.05 -2.39
CA ILE A 104 -14.69 19.72 -2.99
C ILE A 104 -15.66 18.90 -2.12
N ARG A 105 -15.48 18.92 -0.79
CA ARG A 105 -16.36 18.25 0.18
C ARG A 105 -17.81 18.73 0.08
N THR A 106 -18.02 20.02 -0.15
CA THR A 106 -19.35 20.62 -0.27
C THR A 106 -19.98 20.46 -1.65
N LYS A 107 -19.19 20.31 -2.73
CA LYS A 107 -19.70 20.07 -4.09
C LYS A 107 -20.31 18.68 -4.29
N GLN A 108 -19.89 17.64 -3.55
CA GLN A 108 -20.49 16.30 -3.62
C GLN A 108 -21.85 16.19 -2.92
N LEU A 109 -22.27 17.18 -2.14
CA LEU A 109 -23.57 17.20 -1.45
C LEU A 109 -24.63 18.05 -2.17
N GLY A 110 -24.30 18.61 -3.33
CA GLY A 110 -25.16 19.52 -4.10
C GLY A 110 -25.67 18.96 -5.43
N GLY A 111 -25.86 17.65 -5.54
CA GLY A 111 -26.55 17.03 -6.67
C GLY A 111 -28.06 17.03 -6.44
N ALA A 112 -28.74 18.03 -6.99
CA ALA A 112 -30.18 18.01 -7.24
C ALA A 112 -30.51 17.13 -8.45
#